data_AF-A0A7V1QAE0-F1
#
_entry.id   AF-A0A7V1QAE0-F1
#
_cell.length_a   1.000
_cell.length_b   1.000
_cell.length_c   1.000
_cell.angle_alpha   90.00
_cell.angle_beta   90.00
_cell.angle_gamma   90.00
#
_symmetry.space_group_name_H-M   'P 1'
#
loop_
_entity.id
_entity.type
_entity.pdbx_description
1 polymer ?
#
loop_
_entity_poly.entity_id
_entity_poly.type
_entity_poly.pdbx_seq_one_letter_code
_entity_poly.pdbx_strand_id
1 'polypeptide(L)' 'MNEGVHRIAIIGAGSWGTTLSILAAKRGHLVTLWSHESEVAAAIRERRENPIYLP' A
#
# COMPACT_ATOMS: atom_id res chain seq x y z
N MET A 1 -11.70 7.83 19.55
CA MET A 1 -12.79 7.44 18.62
C MET A 1 -12.46 6.04 18.14
N ASN A 2 -13.36 5.09 18.29
CA ASN A 2 -13.16 3.71 17.84
C ASN A 2 -13.38 3.73 16.31
N GLU A 3 -12.34 3.99 15.53
CA GLU A 3 -12.46 3.94 14.06
C GLU A 3 -12.70 2.49 13.64
N GLY A 4 -13.80 2.24 12.93
CA GLY A 4 -14.13 0.91 12.43
C GLY A 4 -13.10 0.42 11.40
N VAL A 5 -13.01 -0.90 11.22
CA VAL A 5 -12.19 -1.48 10.15
C VAL A 5 -12.85 -1.22 8.80
N HIS A 6 -12.15 -0.51 7.90
CA HIS A 6 -12.62 -0.22 6.54
C HIS A 6 -11.81 -1.01 5.51
N ARG A 7 -12.39 -1.23 4.33
CA ARG A 7 -11.69 -1.74 3.13
C ARG A 7 -11.33 -0.55 2.25
N ILE A 8 -10.04 -0.36 1.99
CA ILE A 8 -9.50 0.81 1.29
C ILE A 8 -8.73 0.34 0.06
N ALA A 9 -9.09 0.83 -1.12
CA ALA A 9 -8.33 0.66 -2.34
C ALA A 9 -7.51 1.92 -2.62
N ILE A 10 -6.20 1.76 -2.83
CA ILE A 10 -5.29 2.84 -3.23
C ILE A 10 -4.77 2.50 -4.62
N ILE A 11 -5.08 3.36 -5.59
CA ILE A 11 -4.71 3.16 -6.99
C ILE A 11 -3.44 3.96 -7.28
N GLY A 12 -2.36 3.24 -7.55
CA GLY A 12 -1.02 3.80 -7.82
C GLY A 12 -0.05 3.46 -6.68
N ALA A 13 0.95 2.63 -6.98
CA ALA A 13 1.97 2.21 -6.01
C ALA A 13 3.25 3.07 -6.06
N GLY A 14 3.12 4.36 -6.36
CA GLY A 14 4.20 5.33 -6.21
C GLY A 14 4.53 5.62 -4.73
N SER A 15 5.41 6.59 -4.46
CA SER A 15 5.88 6.91 -3.10
C SER A 15 4.73 7.25 -2.15
N TRP A 16 3.81 8.12 -2.58
CA TRP A 16 2.66 8.51 -1.75
C TRP A 16 1.60 7.42 -1.63
N GLY A 17 1.29 6.70 -2.70
CA GLY A 17 0.33 5.59 -2.64
C GLY A 17 0.79 4.49 -1.69
N THR A 18 2.09 4.16 -1.74
CA THR A 18 2.70 3.23 -0.79
C THR A 18 2.68 3.78 0.63
N THR A 19 3.03 5.05 0.84
CA THR A 19 2.97 5.71 2.16
C THR A 19 1.56 5.67 2.77
N LEU A 20 0.55 6.06 1.98
CA LEU A 20 -0.85 6.05 2.42
C LEU A 20 -1.32 4.62 2.72
N SER A 21 -0.88 3.64 1.94
CA SER A 21 -1.23 2.23 2.18
C SER A 21 -0.68 1.72 3.52
N ILE A 22 0.55 2.10 3.86
CA ILE A 22 1.18 1.76 5.14
C ILE A 22 0.47 2.47 6.28
N LEU A 23 0.16 3.76 6.14
CA LEU A 23 -0.53 4.53 7.17
C LEU A 23 -1.92 3.96 7.47
N ALA A 24 -2.71 3.67 6.43
CA ALA A 24 -4.04 3.09 6.58
C ALA A 24 -3.99 1.67 7.18
N ALA A 25 -3.03 0.85 6.76
CA ALA A 25 -2.82 -0.49 7.34
C ALA A 25 -2.41 -0.40 8.82
N LYS A 26 -1.55 0.54 9.20
CA LYS A 26 -1.16 0.79 10.60
C LYS A 26 -2.32 1.23 11.49
N ARG A 27 -3.38 1.80 10.92
CA ARG A 27 -4.63 2.13 11.63
C ARG A 27 -5.62 0.96 11.71
N GLY A 28 -5.24 -0.22 11.22
CA GLY A 28 -6.06 -1.43 11.29
C GLY A 28 -7.06 -1.60 10.16
N HIS A 29 -6.96 -0.81 9.08
CA HIS A 29 -7.80 -0.98 7.90
C HIS A 29 -7.27 -2.08 6.97
N LEU A 30 -8.18 -2.69 6.20
CA LEU A 30 -7.84 -3.64 5.14
C LEU A 30 -7.52 -2.88 3.86
N VAL A 31 -6.24 -2.89 3.46
CA VAL A 31 -5.76 -2.09 2.33
C VAL A 31 -5.41 -2.95 1.12
N THR A 32 -5.85 -2.55 -0.06
CA THR A 32 -5.35 -3.05 -1.35
C THR A 32 -4.63 -1.92 -2.06
N LEU A 33 -3.34 -2.11 -2.32
CA LEU A 33 -2.52 -1.21 -3.13
C LEU A 33 -2.39 -1.79 -4.54
N TRP A 34 -2.83 -1.04 -5.55
CA TRP A 34 -2.74 -1.42 -6.95
C TRP A 34 -1.57 -0.69 -7.62
N SER A 35 -0.78 -1.42 -8.41
CA SER A 35 0.22 -0.87 -9.32
C SER A 35 -0.13 -1.24 -10.74
N HIS A 36 0.17 -0.34 -11.68
CA HIS A 36 0.08 -0.64 -13.10
C HIS A 36 1.21 -1.57 -13.53
N GLU A 37 2.41 -1.33 -13.01
CA GLU A 37 3.62 -2.10 -13.28
C GLU A 37 3.63 -3.41 -12.46
N SER A 38 3.71 -4.54 -13.14
CA SER A 38 3.70 -5.87 -12.51
C SER A 38 4.89 -6.10 -11.58
N GLU A 39 6.05 -5.54 -11.92
CA GLU A 39 7.31 -5.66 -11.19
C GLU A 39 7.24 -4.96 -9.83
N VAL A 40 6.64 -3.76 -9.78
CA VAL A 40 6.39 -3.03 -8.53
C VAL A 40 5.45 -3.83 -7.65
N ALA A 41 4.36 -4.34 -8.23
CA ALA A 41 3.39 -5.13 -7.48
C ALA A 41 3.99 -6.45 -6.95
N ALA A 42 4.86 -7.11 -7.72
CA ALA A 42 5.58 -8.31 -7.29
C ALA A 42 6.55 -8.02 -6.15
N ALA A 43 7.39 -6.99 -6.27
CA ALA A 43 8.32 -6.58 -5.21
C ALA A 43 7.59 -6.30 -3.89
N ILE A 44 6.47 -5.57 -3.92
CA ILE A 44 5.68 -5.25 -2.73
C ILE A 44 5.03 -6.51 -2.11
N ARG A 45 4.59 -7.46 -2.93
CA ARG A 45 3.97 -8.70 -2.45
C ARG A 45 5.00 -9.66 -1.84
N GLU A 46 6.09 -9.89 -2.54
CA GLU A 46 7.09 -10.92 -2.20
C GLU A 46 8.09 -10.43 -1.16
N ARG A 47 8.59 -9.20 -1.33
CA ARG A 47 9.64 -8.63 -0.50
C ARG A 47 9.11 -7.71 0.59
N ARG A 48 7.82 -7.35 0.53
CA ARG A 48 7.18 -6.37 1.42
C ARG A 48 7.84 -4.99 1.38
N GLU A 49 8.44 -4.66 0.24
CA GLU A 49 9.19 -3.43 -0.02
C GLU A 49 8.79 -2.80 -1.34
N ASN A 50 8.94 -1.49 -1.46
CA ASN A 50 8.81 -0.77 -2.72
C ASN A 50 10.12 -0.03 -3.07
N PRO A 51 11.17 -0.77 -3.46
CA PRO A 51 12.51 -0.20 -3.63
C PRO A 51 12.62 0.81 -4.79
N ILE A 52 11.63 0.85 -5.69
CA ILE A 52 11.60 1.80 -6.81
C ILE A 52 11.18 3.18 -6.32
N TYR A 53 10.26 3.24 -5.35
CA TYR A 53 9.61 4.48 -4.93
C TYR A 53 9.90 4.88 -3.48
N LEU A 54 10.52 4.00 -2.69
CA LEU A 54 10.93 4.23 -1.31
C LEU A 54 12.43 3.93 -1.13
N PRO A 55 13.13 4.65 -0.23
CA PRO A 55 14.50 4.37 0.14
C PRO A 55 14.65 3.07 0.95
#